data_AF-A0A0V8IL37-F1
#
_entry.id   AF-A0A0V8IL37-F1
#
_cell.length_a   1.000
_cell.length_b   1.000
_cell.length_c   1.000
_cell.angle_alpha   90.00
_cell.angle_beta   90.00
_cell.angle_gamma   90.00
#
_symmetry.space_group_name_H-M   'P 1'
#
loop_
_entity.id
_entity.type
_entity.pdbx_description
1 polymer ?
#
loop_
_entity_poly.entity_id
_entity_poly.type
_entity_poly.pdbx_seq_one_letter_code
_entity_poly.pdbx_strand_id
1 'polypeptide(L)'
;MIAVVVDTNIISQSPKLARPEWISLSEHRADWGVTLLVPEIVVMETTKVVPREWGKQRDDLSKAKVGTFGLQEQLDAIVQGIQNHIDGYEAQLNSRLSELGARVVPTPNVPHSNIAFRASRGRAPYHAGVKDGYRDTLIWFTVLDVATKNSDDEVWFVSSNTNDFGNPSVKKKGDDNDAPLQLPRPLHPDLRRI
;
A
#
# COMPACT_ATOMS: atom_id res chain seq x y z
N MET A 1 -14.63 17.07 0.70
CA MET A 1 -14.63 15.58 0.73
C MET A 1 -13.31 15.09 1.30
N ILE A 2 -13.16 13.79 1.57
CA ILE A 2 -11.93 13.18 2.07
C ILE A 2 -11.36 12.27 0.98
N ALA A 3 -10.15 12.55 0.51
CA ALA A 3 -9.42 11.70 -0.42
C ALA A 3 -8.41 10.83 0.33
N VAL A 4 -8.64 9.52 0.37
CA VAL A 4 -7.76 8.56 1.04
C VAL A 4 -6.82 7.94 0.02
N VAL A 5 -5.54 8.28 0.07
CA VAL A 5 -4.49 7.71 -0.78
C VAL A 5 -3.76 6.63 0.00
N VAL A 6 -3.62 5.43 -0.56
CA VAL A 6 -3.00 4.28 0.13
C VAL A 6 -1.62 3.92 -0.44
N ASP A 7 -0.74 3.46 0.43
CA ASP A 7 0.59 2.92 0.12
C ASP A 7 0.54 1.39 -0.17
N THR A 8 1.59 0.86 -0.81
CA THR A 8 1.79 -0.57 -1.11
C THR A 8 1.67 -1.44 0.14
N ASN A 9 2.24 -1.02 1.26
CA ASN A 9 2.21 -1.83 2.49
C ASN A 9 0.77 -2.06 3.01
N ILE A 10 -0.13 -1.11 2.83
CA ILE A 10 -1.51 -1.20 3.28
C ILE A 10 -2.27 -2.25 2.47
N ILE A 11 -2.08 -2.27 1.14
CA ILE A 11 -2.73 -3.25 0.25
C ILE A 11 -2.07 -4.62 0.40
N SER A 12 -0.74 -4.71 0.41
CA SER A 12 -0.03 -5.99 0.50
C SER A 12 -0.27 -6.74 1.82
N GLN A 13 -0.59 -6.04 2.92
CA GLN A 13 -1.02 -6.66 4.18
C GLN A 13 -2.46 -7.19 4.15
N SER A 14 -3.27 -6.78 3.16
CA SER A 14 -4.61 -7.29 2.92
C SER A 14 -4.82 -7.58 1.42
N PRO A 15 -4.14 -8.59 0.84
CA PRO A 15 -4.14 -8.80 -0.61
C PRO A 15 -5.51 -8.96 -1.26
N LYS A 16 -6.48 -9.50 -0.51
CA LYS A 16 -7.87 -9.69 -0.97
C LYS A 16 -8.78 -8.50 -0.67
N LEU A 17 -8.32 -7.50 0.08
CA LEU A 17 -9.09 -6.34 0.54
C LEU A 17 -10.47 -6.73 1.08
N ALA A 18 -10.50 -7.84 1.83
CA ALA A 18 -11.72 -8.47 2.36
C ALA A 18 -11.89 -8.22 3.87
N ARG A 19 -10.97 -7.45 4.48
CA ARG A 19 -11.09 -7.11 5.89
C ARG A 19 -12.24 -6.10 6.11
N PRO A 20 -12.88 -6.09 7.29
CA PRO A 20 -14.05 -5.26 7.56
C PRO A 20 -13.82 -3.77 7.30
N GLU A 21 -12.61 -3.27 7.51
CA GLU A 21 -12.27 -1.85 7.33
C GLU A 21 -12.42 -1.42 5.86
N TRP A 22 -12.03 -2.28 4.90
CA TRP A 22 -12.19 -2.02 3.46
C TRP A 22 -13.64 -2.07 3.00
N ILE A 23 -14.39 -3.04 3.53
CA ILE A 23 -15.81 -3.21 3.22
C ILE A 23 -16.59 -2.00 3.73
N SER A 24 -16.38 -1.64 4.99
CA SER A 24 -17.01 -0.50 5.63
C SER A 24 -16.71 0.82 4.91
N LEU A 25 -15.45 1.04 4.50
CA LEU A 25 -15.05 2.21 3.72
C LEU A 25 -15.72 2.27 2.34
N SER A 26 -15.97 1.13 1.70
CA SER A 26 -16.68 1.09 0.41
C SER A 26 -18.18 1.32 0.55
N GLU A 27 -18.82 0.72 1.56
CA GLU A 27 -20.26 0.80 1.81
C GLU A 27 -20.70 2.21 2.22
N HIS A 28 -19.91 2.89 3.06
CA HIS A 28 -20.27 4.19 3.63
C HIS A 28 -19.58 5.36 2.92
N ARG A 29 -18.92 5.13 1.77
CA ARG A 29 -18.13 6.16 1.06
C ARG A 29 -18.92 7.44 0.77
N ALA A 30 -20.20 7.31 0.41
CA ALA A 30 -21.05 8.45 0.07
C ALA A 30 -21.43 9.24 1.33
N ASP A 31 -21.82 8.53 2.39
CA ASP A 31 -22.24 9.12 3.67
C ASP A 31 -21.07 9.83 4.36
N TRP A 32 -19.85 9.29 4.24
CA TRP A 32 -18.64 9.87 4.80
C TRP A 32 -17.96 10.88 3.88
N GLY A 33 -18.42 11.01 2.63
CA GLY A 33 -17.77 11.83 1.61
C GLY A 33 -16.32 11.40 1.36
N VAL A 34 -16.04 10.09 1.38
CA VAL A 34 -14.70 9.50 1.25
C VAL A 34 -14.50 8.94 -0.15
N THR A 35 -13.35 9.21 -0.76
CA THR A 35 -12.91 8.58 -2.00
C THR A 35 -11.60 7.84 -1.77
N LEU A 36 -11.58 6.54 -2.09
CA LEU A 36 -10.36 5.73 -2.05
C LEU A 36 -9.57 5.89 -3.34
N LEU A 37 -8.31 6.34 -3.23
CA LEU A 37 -7.39 6.55 -4.33
C LEU A 37 -6.19 5.61 -4.18
N VAL A 38 -5.88 4.89 -5.24
CA VAL A 38 -4.75 3.94 -5.27
C VAL A 38 -3.77 4.38 -6.35
N PRO A 39 -2.54 4.81 -6.03
CA PRO A 39 -1.53 5.11 -7.03
C PRO A 39 -1.26 3.90 -7.95
N GLU A 40 -1.12 4.11 -9.26
CA GLU A 40 -0.80 3.02 -10.18
C GLU A 40 0.52 2.30 -9.81
N ILE A 41 1.48 3.04 -9.26
CA ILE A 41 2.75 2.49 -8.80
C ILE A 41 2.56 1.55 -7.60
N VAL A 42 1.56 1.81 -6.75
CA VAL A 42 1.16 0.95 -5.63
C VAL A 42 0.53 -0.34 -6.15
N VAL A 43 -0.32 -0.27 -7.18
CA VAL A 43 -0.86 -1.46 -7.84
C VAL A 43 0.28 -2.29 -8.44
N MET A 44 1.14 -1.67 -9.24
CA MET A 44 2.29 -2.32 -9.87
C MET A 44 3.24 -2.98 -8.87
N GLU A 45 3.46 -2.36 -7.70
CA GLU A 45 4.29 -2.96 -6.67
C GLU A 45 3.58 -4.13 -5.98
N THR A 46 2.30 -3.95 -5.65
CA THR A 46 1.50 -4.98 -4.98
C THR A 46 1.43 -6.26 -5.83
N THR A 47 1.25 -6.13 -7.15
CA THR A 47 1.22 -7.27 -8.09
C THR A 47 2.55 -8.00 -8.22
N LYS A 48 3.65 -7.41 -7.73
CA LYS A 48 4.96 -8.09 -7.62
C LYS A 48 5.19 -8.67 -6.24
N VAL A 49 4.87 -7.91 -5.19
CA VAL A 49 5.18 -8.26 -3.80
C VAL A 49 4.34 -9.45 -3.33
N VAL A 50 3.02 -9.43 -3.58
CA VAL A 50 2.11 -10.46 -3.08
C VAL A 50 2.37 -11.82 -3.75
N PRO A 51 2.41 -11.94 -5.10
CA PRO A 51 2.75 -13.19 -5.77
C PRO A 51 4.11 -13.77 -5.34
N ARG A 52 5.11 -12.90 -5.12
CA ARG A 52 6.42 -13.34 -4.63
C ARG A 52 6.35 -13.95 -3.24
N GLU A 53 5.58 -13.35 -2.33
CA GLU A 53 5.45 -13.85 -0.97
C GLU A 53 4.62 -15.14 -0.91
N TRP A 54 3.51 -15.20 -1.64
CA TRP A 54 2.73 -16.43 -1.80
C TRP A 54 3.55 -17.55 -2.44
N GLY A 55 4.41 -17.23 -3.41
CA GLY A 55 5.32 -18.19 -4.04
C GLY A 55 6.27 -18.86 -3.04
N LYS A 56 6.83 -18.08 -2.09
CA LYS A 56 7.66 -18.67 -1.02
C LYS A 56 6.86 -19.60 -0.13
N GLN A 57 5.67 -19.18 0.31
CA GLN A 57 4.79 -19.99 1.16
C GLN A 57 4.36 -21.29 0.46
N ARG A 58 4.05 -21.21 -0.83
CA ARG A 58 3.78 -22.36 -1.71
C ARG A 58 4.98 -23.30 -1.77
N ASP A 59 6.19 -22.77 -1.98
CA ASP A 59 7.43 -23.56 -2.08
C ASP A 59 7.81 -24.22 -0.77
N ASP A 60 7.48 -23.60 0.36
CA ASP A 60 7.69 -24.22 1.67
C ASP A 60 6.64 -25.30 1.95
N LEU A 61 5.39 -25.08 1.54
CA LEU A 61 4.34 -26.07 1.62
C LEU A 61 4.64 -27.30 0.76
N SER A 62 5.15 -27.13 -0.46
CA SER A 62 5.46 -28.24 -1.37
C SER A 62 6.56 -29.18 -0.87
N LYS A 63 7.40 -28.72 0.08
CA LYS A 63 8.44 -29.53 0.73
C LYS A 63 7.90 -30.42 1.86
N ALA A 64 6.63 -30.28 2.24
CA ALA A 64 6.04 -31.06 3.33
C ALA A 64 6.07 -32.57 3.01
N LYS A 65 6.63 -33.37 3.92
CA LYS A 65 6.71 -34.84 3.76
C LYS A 65 5.38 -35.48 4.14
N VAL A 66 4.42 -35.46 3.21
CA VAL A 66 3.07 -36.00 3.44
C VAL A 66 2.83 -37.39 2.83
N GLY A 67 3.77 -37.87 2.01
CA GLY A 67 3.65 -39.15 1.29
C GLY A 67 3.46 -40.37 2.20
N THR A 68 4.06 -40.37 3.40
CA THR A 68 3.86 -41.45 4.40
C THR A 68 2.43 -41.51 4.94
N PHE A 69 1.66 -40.43 4.80
CA PHE A 69 0.25 -40.37 5.17
C PHE A 69 -0.69 -40.64 3.99
N GLY A 70 -0.15 -40.91 2.78
CA GLY A 70 -0.96 -41.07 1.57
C GLY A 70 -1.63 -39.77 1.09
N LEU A 71 -1.10 -38.60 1.48
CA LEU A 71 -1.72 -37.29 1.24
C LEU A 71 -1.05 -36.47 0.10
N GLN A 72 -0.25 -37.12 -0.75
CA GLN A 72 0.54 -36.42 -1.78
C GLN A 72 -0.35 -35.72 -2.81
N GLU A 73 -1.40 -36.38 -3.29
CA GLU A 73 -2.32 -35.79 -4.28
C GLU A 73 -3.04 -34.56 -3.75
N GLN A 74 -3.43 -34.57 -2.47
CA GLN A 74 -4.07 -33.42 -1.82
C GLN A 74 -3.09 -32.25 -1.68
N LEU A 75 -1.83 -32.54 -1.33
CA LEU A 75 -0.79 -31.50 -1.28
C LEU A 75 -0.57 -30.88 -2.66
N ASP A 76 -0.43 -31.71 -3.71
CA ASP A 76 -0.23 -31.25 -5.08
C ASP A 76 -1.42 -30.38 -5.55
N ALA A 77 -2.66 -30.79 -5.22
CA ALA A 77 -3.86 -30.01 -5.52
C ALA A 77 -3.87 -28.66 -4.80
N ILE A 78 -3.46 -28.60 -3.53
CA ILE A 78 -3.35 -27.34 -2.77
C ILE A 78 -2.26 -26.44 -3.37
N VAL A 79 -1.09 -26.99 -3.67
CA VAL A 79 0.03 -26.25 -4.30
C VAL A 79 -0.40 -25.66 -5.64
N GLN A 80 -1.12 -26.45 -6.47
CA GLN A 80 -1.67 -25.97 -7.73
C GLN A 80 -2.75 -24.91 -7.53
N GLY A 81 -3.61 -25.06 -6.52
CA GLY A 81 -4.60 -24.05 -6.15
C GLY A 81 -3.97 -22.71 -5.78
N ILE A 82 -2.89 -22.73 -4.99
CA ILE A 82 -2.12 -21.53 -4.65
C ILE A 82 -1.49 -20.93 -5.92
N GLN A 83 -0.95 -21.75 -6.81
CA GLN A 83 -0.38 -21.28 -8.07
C GLN A 83 -1.41 -20.54 -8.93
N ASN A 84 -2.63 -21.07 -9.04
CA ASN A 84 -3.70 -20.42 -9.78
C ASN A 84 -4.08 -19.05 -9.17
N HIS A 85 -4.04 -18.93 -7.84
CA HIS A 85 -4.25 -17.64 -7.16
C HIS A 85 -3.10 -16.64 -7.42
N ILE A 86 -1.85 -17.11 -7.46
CA ILE A 86 -0.67 -16.29 -7.80
C ILE A 86 -0.82 -15.75 -9.23
N ASP A 87 -1.12 -16.62 -10.19
CA ASP A 87 -1.22 -16.25 -11.61
C ASP A 87 -2.40 -15.31 -11.88
N GLY A 88 -3.50 -15.47 -11.16
CA GLY A 88 -4.70 -14.64 -11.28
C GLY A 88 -4.69 -13.35 -10.45
N TYR A 89 -3.65 -13.11 -9.65
CA TYR A 89 -3.70 -12.08 -8.59
C TYR A 89 -3.93 -10.66 -9.12
N GLU A 90 -3.25 -10.26 -10.19
CA GLU A 90 -3.38 -8.90 -10.74
C GLU A 90 -4.81 -8.61 -11.23
N ALA A 91 -5.43 -9.56 -11.94
CA ALA A 91 -6.81 -9.41 -12.38
C ALA A 91 -7.78 -9.36 -11.19
N GLN A 92 -7.56 -10.21 -10.18
CA GLN A 92 -8.38 -10.23 -8.96
C GLN A 92 -8.26 -8.92 -8.17
N LEU A 93 -7.05 -8.38 -8.03
CA LEU A 93 -6.82 -7.10 -7.35
C LEU A 93 -7.53 -5.95 -8.06
N ASN A 94 -7.41 -5.86 -9.39
CA ASN A 94 -8.07 -4.81 -10.17
C ASN A 94 -9.60 -4.91 -10.10
N SER A 95 -10.16 -6.13 -10.20
CA SER A 95 -11.61 -6.34 -9.99
C SER A 95 -12.03 -5.88 -8.61
N ARG A 96 -11.27 -6.27 -7.58
CA ARG A 96 -11.58 -5.94 -6.19
C ARG A 96 -11.53 -4.44 -5.92
N LEU A 97 -10.54 -3.73 -6.47
CA LEU A 97 -10.46 -2.28 -6.36
C LEU A 97 -11.67 -1.60 -7.01
N SER A 98 -12.08 -2.08 -8.20
CA SER A 98 -13.29 -1.59 -8.89
C SER A 98 -14.57 -1.82 -8.07
N GLU A 99 -14.74 -3.03 -7.52
CA GLU A 99 -15.87 -3.37 -6.64
C GLU A 99 -15.95 -2.46 -5.41
N LEU A 100 -14.79 -2.14 -4.82
CA LEU A 100 -14.72 -1.25 -3.66
C LEU A 100 -14.99 0.22 -4.01
N GLY A 101 -15.11 0.56 -5.30
CA GLY A 101 -15.23 1.94 -5.77
C GLY A 101 -13.91 2.72 -5.66
N ALA A 102 -12.77 2.02 -5.56
CA ALA A 102 -11.46 2.65 -5.53
C ALA A 102 -11.08 3.17 -6.92
N ARG A 103 -10.48 4.35 -6.98
CA ARG A 103 -9.95 4.92 -8.22
C ARG A 103 -8.45 4.72 -8.29
N VAL A 104 -7.98 4.01 -9.29
CA VAL A 104 -6.55 3.95 -9.61
C VAL A 104 -6.14 5.30 -10.22
N VAL A 105 -5.16 5.97 -9.61
CA VAL A 105 -4.67 7.27 -10.06
C VAL A 105 -3.32 7.12 -10.77
N PRO A 106 -3.13 7.72 -11.96
CA PRO A 106 -1.89 7.60 -12.70
C PRO A 106 -0.73 8.30 -11.99
N THR A 107 0.48 7.84 -12.21
CA THR A 107 1.68 8.53 -11.70
C THR A 107 1.79 9.86 -12.43
N PRO A 108 1.97 10.99 -11.72
CA PRO A 108 2.13 12.28 -12.37
C PRO A 108 3.41 12.29 -13.22
N ASN A 109 3.39 13.09 -14.29
CA ASN A 109 4.58 13.31 -15.10
C ASN A 109 5.58 14.18 -14.32
N VAL A 110 6.55 13.54 -13.68
CA VAL A 110 7.58 14.19 -12.86
C VAL A 110 8.92 14.14 -13.61
N PRO A 111 9.59 15.28 -13.83
CA PRO A 111 10.94 15.29 -14.39
C PRO A 111 11.89 14.42 -13.55
N HIS A 112 12.66 13.55 -14.20
CA HIS A 112 13.67 12.71 -13.51
C HIS A 112 14.68 13.54 -12.71
N SER A 113 14.95 14.78 -13.12
CA SER A 113 15.77 15.73 -12.37
C SER A 113 15.23 16.02 -10.97
N ASN A 114 13.90 16.04 -10.77
CA ASN A 114 13.29 16.22 -9.45
C ASN A 114 13.53 15.00 -8.55
N ILE A 115 13.43 13.81 -9.12
CA ILE A 115 13.70 12.55 -8.41
C ILE A 115 15.18 12.49 -8.00
N ALA A 116 16.09 12.77 -8.95
CA ALA A 116 17.52 12.83 -8.71
C ALA A 116 17.91 13.91 -7.69
N PHE A 117 17.24 15.07 -7.71
CA PHE A 117 17.45 16.10 -6.71
C PHE A 117 17.07 15.62 -5.31
N ARG A 118 15.93 14.95 -5.14
CA ARG A 118 15.54 14.37 -3.84
C ARG A 118 16.55 13.31 -3.38
N ALA A 119 16.94 12.40 -4.27
CA ALA A 119 17.90 11.35 -3.99
C ALA A 119 19.26 11.91 -3.54
N SER A 120 19.83 12.86 -4.29
CA SER A 120 21.13 13.48 -3.98
C SER A 120 21.13 14.26 -2.66
N ARG A 121 19.97 14.75 -2.23
CA ARG A 121 19.79 15.47 -0.96
C ARG A 121 19.39 14.58 0.21
N GLY A 122 19.23 13.27 0.00
CA GLY A 122 18.69 12.37 1.03
C GLY A 122 17.33 12.85 1.56
N ARG A 123 16.51 13.43 0.68
CA ARG A 123 15.21 13.98 1.05
C ARG A 123 14.18 12.85 1.03
N ALA A 124 13.57 12.59 2.19
CA ALA A 124 12.48 11.63 2.39
C ALA A 124 11.49 11.66 1.21
N PRO A 125 11.07 10.51 0.63
CA PRO A 125 11.32 9.15 1.09
C PRO A 125 12.66 8.58 0.59
N TYR A 126 13.65 9.41 0.28
CA TYR A 126 15.05 8.98 0.23
C TYR A 126 15.73 9.15 1.57
N HIS A 127 16.52 8.14 1.95
CA HIS A 127 17.42 8.18 3.10
C HIS A 127 18.83 7.82 2.65
N ALA A 128 19.83 8.50 3.21
CA ALA A 128 21.22 8.20 2.91
C ALA A 128 21.55 6.75 3.33
N GLY A 129 21.98 5.91 2.38
CA GLY A 129 22.53 4.57 2.66
C GLY A 129 21.54 3.40 2.70
N VAL A 130 20.27 3.56 2.28
CA VAL A 130 19.25 2.48 2.31
C VAL A 130 18.58 2.32 0.93
N LYS A 131 17.76 1.25 0.78
CA LYS A 131 16.85 0.90 -0.33
C LYS A 131 16.47 2.09 -1.22
N ASP A 132 16.52 1.90 -2.54
CA ASP A 132 16.14 2.90 -3.52
C ASP A 132 14.70 3.40 -3.31
N GLY A 133 14.58 4.65 -2.84
CA GLY A 133 13.33 5.36 -2.55
C GLY A 133 12.61 5.90 -3.80
N TYR A 134 12.98 5.41 -4.99
CA TYR A 134 12.36 5.82 -6.26
C TYR A 134 10.84 5.62 -6.27
N ARG A 135 10.39 4.41 -5.94
CA ARG A 135 8.94 4.09 -5.94
C ARG A 135 8.20 4.88 -4.88
N ASP A 136 8.74 4.95 -3.67
CA ASP A 136 8.18 5.75 -2.59
C ASP A 136 8.11 7.24 -2.98
N THR A 137 9.07 7.73 -3.75
CA THR A 137 9.07 9.10 -4.29
C THR A 137 7.98 9.31 -5.33
N LEU A 138 7.71 8.33 -6.20
CA LEU A 138 6.59 8.41 -7.14
C LEU A 138 5.24 8.38 -6.41
N ILE A 139 5.10 7.55 -5.37
CA ILE A 139 3.93 7.57 -4.48
C ILE A 139 3.76 8.95 -3.87
N TRP A 140 4.84 9.53 -3.34
CA TRP A 140 4.83 10.87 -2.75
C TRP A 140 4.38 11.94 -3.74
N PHE A 141 4.94 11.95 -4.95
CA PHE A 141 4.51 12.90 -5.99
C PHE A 141 3.05 12.69 -6.39
N THR A 142 2.56 11.45 -6.39
CA THR A 142 1.14 11.16 -6.63
C THR A 142 0.25 11.75 -5.54
N VAL A 143 0.65 11.62 -4.26
CA VAL A 143 -0.08 12.25 -3.13
C VAL A 143 -0.12 13.77 -3.28
N LEU A 144 1.01 14.40 -3.64
CA LEU A 144 1.06 15.86 -3.86
C LEU A 144 0.18 16.31 -5.03
N ASP A 145 0.18 15.56 -6.14
CA ASP A 145 -0.66 15.82 -7.30
C ASP A 145 -2.16 15.70 -6.95
N VAL A 146 -2.53 14.69 -6.17
CA VAL A 146 -3.88 14.54 -5.63
C VAL A 146 -4.26 15.73 -4.74
N ALA A 147 -3.40 16.12 -3.80
CA ALA A 147 -3.67 17.28 -2.93
C ALA A 147 -3.82 18.58 -3.73
N THR A 148 -3.00 18.77 -4.76
CA THR A 148 -3.07 19.95 -5.64
C THR A 148 -4.37 19.98 -6.44
N LYS A 149 -4.82 18.84 -6.97
CA LYS A 149 -6.04 18.72 -7.78
C LYS A 149 -7.33 18.77 -6.96
N ASN A 150 -7.26 18.49 -5.67
CA ASN A 150 -8.40 18.49 -4.75
C ASN A 150 -8.12 19.46 -3.59
N SER A 151 -7.83 20.72 -3.91
CA SER A 151 -7.40 21.73 -2.93
C SER A 151 -8.44 22.02 -1.84
N ASP A 152 -9.71 21.78 -2.11
CA ASP A 152 -10.82 21.96 -1.17
C ASP A 152 -11.12 20.68 -0.36
N ASP A 153 -10.44 19.57 -0.66
CA ASP A 153 -10.62 18.29 0.01
C ASP A 153 -9.53 18.03 1.05
N GLU A 154 -9.89 17.24 2.07
CA GLU A 154 -8.93 16.73 3.03
C GLU A 154 -8.23 15.49 2.44
N VAL A 155 -6.90 15.54 2.27
CA VAL A 155 -6.14 14.41 1.72
C VAL A 155 -5.45 13.62 2.83
N TRP A 156 -5.84 12.35 2.96
CA TRP A 156 -5.28 11.40 3.92
C TRP A 156 -4.39 10.41 3.20
N PHE A 157 -3.09 10.44 3.49
CA PHE A 157 -2.17 9.40 3.02
C PHE A 157 -1.99 8.32 4.09
N VAL A 158 -2.36 7.09 3.76
CA VAL A 158 -2.34 5.94 4.67
C VAL A 158 -1.15 5.05 4.33
N SER A 159 -0.18 5.02 5.24
CA SER A 159 1.02 4.19 5.14
C SER A 159 1.48 3.75 6.52
N SER A 160 1.97 2.51 6.63
CA SER A 160 2.71 2.04 7.82
C SER A 160 4.20 2.43 7.80
N ASN A 161 4.69 3.05 6.71
CA ASN A 161 6.08 3.45 6.52
C ASN A 161 6.34 4.83 7.12
N THR A 162 6.33 4.88 8.45
CA THR A 162 6.40 6.14 9.19
C THR A 162 7.78 6.79 9.19
N ASN A 163 8.82 6.08 8.79
CA ASN A 163 10.18 6.61 8.72
C ASN A 163 10.39 7.36 7.41
N ASP A 164 9.90 6.79 6.30
CA ASP A 164 10.14 7.34 4.97
C ASP A 164 9.16 8.46 4.62
N PHE A 165 7.94 8.44 5.17
CA PHE A 165 6.92 9.48 4.92
C PHE A 165 6.57 10.35 6.14
N GLY A 166 6.98 9.93 7.35
CA GLY A 166 6.67 10.64 8.59
C GLY A 166 7.81 11.54 9.06
N ASN A 167 7.51 12.45 9.99
CA ASN A 167 8.53 13.27 10.63
C ASN A 167 9.32 12.44 11.67
N PRO A 168 10.64 12.22 11.50
CA PRO A 168 11.44 11.44 12.43
C PRO A 168 11.54 12.08 13.83
N SER A 169 11.25 13.38 13.97
CA SER A 169 11.26 14.09 15.26
C SER A 169 10.05 13.78 16.14
N VAL A 170 8.99 13.18 15.60
CA VAL A 170 7.81 12.76 16.38
C VAL A 170 8.07 11.36 16.94
N LYS A 171 8.69 11.29 18.12
CA LYS A 171 8.90 10.02 18.84
C LYS A 171 7.56 9.38 19.21
N LYS A 172 7.47 8.04 19.17
CA LYS A 172 6.41 7.28 19.85
C LYS A 172 6.47 7.61 21.35
N LYS A 173 5.69 8.58 21.82
CA LYS A 173 5.31 8.59 23.24
C LYS A 173 4.24 7.52 23.39
N GLY A 174 4.68 6.29 23.67
CA GLY A 174 3.86 5.38 24.44
C GLY A 174 3.93 5.87 25.87
N ASP A 175 2.83 6.41 26.37
CA ASP A 175 2.51 6.23 27.77
C ASP A 175 1.38 5.20 27.78
N ASP A 176 1.63 4.09 28.47
CA ASP A 176 0.65 3.04 28.68
C ASP A 176 -0.47 3.59 29.57
N ASN A 177 -1.68 3.16 29.23
CA ASN A 177 -2.96 3.37 29.93
C ASN A 177 -3.80 4.56 29.41
N ASP A 178 -4.93 4.17 28.83
CA ASP A 178 -6.07 4.95 28.34
C ASP A 178 -6.04 5.51 26.90
N ALA A 179 -6.83 4.84 26.07
CA ALA A 179 -7.52 5.28 24.85
C ALA A 179 -6.85 5.06 23.47
N PRO A 180 -7.53 4.36 22.54
CA PRO A 180 -7.03 4.00 21.22
C PRO A 180 -7.34 5.08 20.19
N LEU A 181 -6.59 6.18 20.16
CA LEU A 181 -6.58 7.09 19.01
C LEU A 181 -5.16 7.60 18.81
N GLN A 182 -4.34 6.80 18.10
CA GLN A 182 -3.12 7.32 17.49
C GLN A 182 -3.55 8.38 16.47
N LEU A 183 -3.50 9.64 16.90
CA LEU A 183 -3.66 10.83 16.05
C LEU A 183 -2.89 10.63 14.73
N PRO A 184 -3.43 11.10 13.58
CA PRO A 184 -2.74 10.99 12.31
C PRO A 184 -1.35 11.60 12.44
N ARG A 185 -0.30 10.84 12.08
CA ARG A 185 1.04 11.42 11.98
C ARG A 185 0.96 12.51 10.92
N PRO A 186 1.17 13.79 11.28
CA PRO A 186 1.06 14.86 10.29
C PRO A 186 2.07 14.57 9.19
N LEU A 187 1.59 14.65 7.95
CA LEU A 187 2.43 14.47 6.78
C LEU A 187 3.55 15.51 6.77
N HIS A 188 4.61 15.22 6.00
CA HIS A 188 5.79 16.06 5.84
C HIS A 188 5.42 17.55 5.64
N PRO A 189 6.20 18.52 6.19
CA PRO A 189 5.91 19.96 6.14
C PRO A 189 5.60 20.55 4.76
N ASP A 190 6.00 19.88 3.68
CA ASP A 190 5.69 20.29 2.30
C ASP A 190 4.19 20.30 1.97
N LEU A 191 3.37 19.58 2.74
CA LEU A 191 1.90 19.62 2.61
C LEU A 191 1.26 20.77 3.41
N ARG A 192 2.02 21.49 4.25
CA ARG A 192 1.55 22.69 4.94
C ARG A 192 1.78 23.98 4.14
N ARG A 193 2.32 23.87 2.93
CA ARG A 193 2.69 25.00 2.06
C ARG A 193 1.99 24.98 0.70
N ILE A 194 0.83 24.33 0.61
CA ILE A 194 -0.11 24.48 -0.51
C ILE A 194 -1.26 25.34 0.00
#